data_AF-A0A179B7Y5-F1
#
_entry.id   AF-A0A179B7Y5-F1
#
_cell.length_a   1.000
_cell.length_b   1.000
_cell.length_c   1.000
_cell.angle_alpha   90.00
_cell.angle_beta   90.00
_cell.angle_gamma   90.00
#
_symmetry.space_group_name_H-M   'P 1'
#
loop_
_entity.id
_entity.type
_entity.pdbx_description
1 polymer ?
#
loop_
_entity_poly.entity_id
_entity_poly.type
_entity_poly.pdbx_seq_one_letter_code
_entity_poly.pdbx_strand_id
1 'polypeptide(L)'
;MSAENVRHIYQFDAIRGIASLSVMLSHYVLIFINSPLSNYHNISSIIDDLSYTPLGIFWAGRSAVLLFFVLSGYVLFFMINSASMNYVSFLMKRSLRLYIPYLLAVFFGVAGEYLFYHGGLPGLNPWLNQFWSDPITIRSILYHLFFVDEFNANRYDFTVWTLVQEMRISILFPAILWFMRDKKWWVPVVIFFMLSVLAMAIRIVALSDGHILSWITLSGSLTAYIFTPYYIFSFVLGATLATQRASLQKWYNRLGIQGRITVFSIGFFLYYYGPHFVSAVGIHHLVVRDWPAIIGAAILILAPRRFKWVA
;
A
#
# COMPACT_ATOMS: atom_id res chain seq x y z
N MET A 1 21.94 -16.47 -24.59
CA MET A 1 21.47 -16.00 -23.27
C MET A 1 20.40 -16.96 -22.82
N SER A 2 20.75 -17.92 -21.96
CA SER A 2 19.83 -18.93 -21.46
C SER A 2 18.69 -18.28 -20.69
N ALA A 3 17.48 -18.82 -20.85
CA ALA A 3 16.32 -18.46 -20.05
C ALA A 3 16.64 -18.73 -18.57
N GLU A 4 17.04 -17.70 -17.83
CA GLU A 4 16.99 -17.74 -16.37
C GLU A 4 15.52 -17.95 -16.01
N ASN A 5 15.19 -19.18 -15.59
CA ASN A 5 13.95 -19.46 -14.88
C ASN A 5 13.80 -18.39 -13.80
N VAL A 6 12.75 -17.57 -13.89
CA VAL A 6 12.42 -16.57 -12.86
C VAL A 6 12.16 -17.34 -11.57
N ARG A 7 13.22 -17.54 -10.80
CA ARG A 7 13.16 -18.35 -9.59
C ARG A 7 12.40 -17.59 -8.52
N HIS A 8 11.58 -18.35 -7.84
CA HIS A 8 10.76 -17.90 -6.74
C HIS A 8 11.62 -17.39 -5.57
N ILE A 9 11.34 -16.17 -5.09
CA ILE A 9 12.06 -15.54 -3.97
C ILE A 9 11.27 -15.79 -2.68
N TYR A 10 11.62 -16.85 -1.95
CA TYR A 10 10.93 -17.24 -0.70
C TYR A 10 10.87 -16.12 0.35
N GLN A 11 11.86 -15.24 0.37
CA GLN A 11 11.89 -14.12 1.32
C GLN A 11 10.77 -13.10 1.06
N PHE A 12 10.38 -12.89 -0.20
CA PHE A 12 9.28 -12.00 -0.51
C PHE A 12 7.95 -12.60 -0.05
N ASP A 13 7.78 -13.91 -0.13
CA ASP A 13 6.59 -14.58 0.39
C ASP A 13 6.51 -14.51 1.90
N ALA A 14 7.63 -14.74 2.60
CA ALA A 14 7.68 -14.58 4.06
C ALA A 14 7.34 -13.15 4.49
N ILE A 15 7.94 -12.14 3.86
CA ILE A 15 7.66 -10.73 4.16
C ILE A 15 6.20 -10.40 3.87
N ARG A 16 5.65 -10.87 2.74
CA ARG A 16 4.22 -10.69 2.41
C ARG A 16 3.31 -11.35 3.43
N GLY A 17 3.62 -12.55 3.90
CA GLY A 17 2.84 -13.24 4.93
C GLY A 17 2.83 -12.50 6.27
N ILE A 18 3.97 -11.96 6.69
CA ILE A 18 4.06 -11.12 7.89
C ILE A 18 3.27 -9.81 7.70
N ALA A 19 3.41 -9.18 6.52
CA ALA A 19 2.67 -7.96 6.20
C ALA A 19 1.14 -8.19 6.15
N SER A 20 0.67 -9.30 5.58
CA SER A 20 -0.77 -9.61 5.55
C SER A 20 -1.31 -9.92 6.94
N LEU A 21 -0.54 -10.59 7.79
CA LEU A 21 -0.90 -10.76 9.20
C LEU A 21 -1.02 -9.40 9.90
N SER A 22 -0.09 -8.48 9.64
CA SER A 22 -0.13 -7.12 10.19
C SER A 22 -1.37 -6.33 9.73
N VAL A 23 -1.72 -6.41 8.45
CA VAL A 23 -2.96 -5.81 7.92
C VAL A 23 -4.19 -6.40 8.60
N MET A 24 -4.27 -7.73 8.71
CA MET A 24 -5.40 -8.40 9.34
C MET A 24 -5.56 -7.98 10.81
N LEU A 25 -4.50 -8.06 11.61
CA LEU A 25 -4.50 -7.65 13.02
C LEU A 25 -4.81 -6.16 13.18
N SER A 26 -4.35 -5.31 12.26
CA SER A 26 -4.69 -3.88 12.28
C SER A 26 -6.19 -3.62 12.15
N HIS A 27 -6.90 -4.38 11.31
CA HIS A 27 -8.35 -4.25 11.20
C HIS A 27 -9.06 -4.68 12.49
N TYR A 28 -8.60 -5.74 13.17
CA TYR A 28 -9.14 -6.12 14.47
C TYR A 28 -8.89 -5.06 15.54
N VAL A 29 -7.70 -4.47 15.58
CA VAL A 29 -7.37 -3.36 16.48
C VAL A 29 -8.26 -2.14 16.21
N LEU A 30 -8.48 -1.80 14.94
CA LEU A 30 -9.28 -0.66 14.53
C LEU A 30 -10.75 -0.74 14.95
N ILE A 31 -11.29 -1.93 15.22
CA ILE A 31 -12.68 -2.09 15.71
C ILE A 31 -12.85 -1.44 17.09
N PHE A 32 -11.87 -1.60 17.97
CA PHE A 32 -11.96 -1.23 19.39
C PHE A 32 -11.25 0.08 19.74
N ILE A 33 -10.16 0.40 19.05
CA ILE A 33 -9.39 1.63 19.32
C ILE A 33 -10.27 2.86 19.08
N ASN A 34 -10.13 3.90 19.90
CA ASN A 34 -10.96 5.12 19.82
C ASN A 34 -12.49 4.87 19.93
N SER A 35 -12.91 3.73 20.48
CA SER A 35 -14.31 3.48 20.80
C SER A 35 -14.82 4.48 21.86
N PRO A 36 -16.03 5.05 21.69
CA PRO A 36 -16.64 5.93 22.69
C PRO A 36 -17.25 5.16 23.87
N LEU A 37 -17.29 3.83 23.85
CA LEU A 37 -17.76 3.02 24.97
C LEU A 37 -16.64 2.81 25.99
N SER A 38 -16.92 3.16 27.24
CA SER A 38 -15.99 3.01 28.37
C SER A 38 -15.51 1.56 28.57
N ASN A 39 -16.34 0.57 28.22
CA ASN A 39 -16.00 -0.85 28.33
C ASN A 39 -14.76 -1.25 27.50
N TYR A 40 -14.43 -0.52 26.44
CA TYR A 40 -13.26 -0.77 25.60
C TYR A 40 -12.08 0.15 25.91
N HIS A 41 -12.19 1.05 26.89
CA HIS A 41 -11.14 2.01 27.18
C HIS A 41 -9.84 1.34 27.65
N ASN A 42 -9.94 0.34 28.53
CA ASN A 42 -8.78 -0.39 29.03
C ASN A 42 -8.01 -1.10 27.91
N ILE A 43 -8.71 -1.82 27.01
CA ILE A 43 -8.06 -2.52 25.91
C ILE A 43 -7.49 -1.55 24.87
N SER A 44 -8.19 -0.44 24.59
CA SER A 44 -7.67 0.63 23.72
C SER A 44 -6.38 1.22 24.29
N SER A 45 -6.35 1.56 25.58
CA SER A 45 -5.15 2.12 26.24
C SER A 45 -3.97 1.15 26.18
N ILE A 46 -4.20 -0.14 26.43
CA ILE A 46 -3.13 -1.15 26.34
C ILE A 46 -2.58 -1.24 24.91
N ILE A 47 -3.46 -1.24 23.90
CA ILE A 47 -3.05 -1.25 22.50
C ILE A 47 -2.27 0.02 22.14
N ASP A 48 -2.72 1.18 22.61
CA ASP A 48 -2.05 2.46 22.38
C ASP A 48 -0.65 2.47 22.99
N ASP A 49 -0.50 2.03 24.24
CA ASP A 49 0.80 1.90 24.92
C ASP A 49 1.74 0.94 24.18
N LEU A 50 1.22 -0.22 23.77
CA LEU A 50 1.98 -1.19 22.98
C LEU A 50 2.37 -0.64 21.60
N SER A 51 1.60 0.31 21.05
CA SER A 51 1.89 0.97 19.77
C SER A 51 3.08 1.94 19.83
N TYR A 52 3.63 2.21 21.01
CA TYR A 52 4.91 2.91 21.14
C TYR A 52 6.10 1.93 21.21
N THR A 53 5.85 0.63 21.36
CA THR A 53 6.88 -0.41 21.40
C THR A 53 7.09 -1.06 20.03
N PRO A 54 8.21 -1.79 19.80
CA PRO A 54 8.43 -2.50 18.54
C PRO A 54 7.35 -3.54 18.21
N LEU A 55 6.52 -3.95 19.18
CA LEU A 55 5.45 -4.92 18.96
C LEU A 55 4.36 -4.38 18.03
N GLY A 56 4.11 -3.07 17.98
CA GLY A 56 3.01 -2.57 17.17
C GLY A 56 3.24 -2.64 15.66
N ILE A 57 4.40 -3.12 15.20
CA ILE A 57 4.57 -3.56 13.82
C ILE A 57 3.53 -4.62 13.42
N PHE A 58 3.04 -5.42 14.36
CA PHE A 58 2.00 -6.42 14.13
C PHE A 58 0.62 -5.84 13.85
N TRP A 59 0.38 -4.54 14.04
CA TRP A 59 -0.86 -3.88 13.62
C TRP A 59 -0.59 -2.58 12.84
N ALA A 60 0.61 -2.45 12.28
CA ALA A 60 1.00 -1.37 11.38
C ALA A 60 0.44 -1.58 9.95
N GLY A 61 -0.88 -1.78 9.84
CA GLY A 61 -1.54 -2.19 8.59
C GLY A 61 -1.28 -1.24 7.41
N ARG A 62 -1.27 0.08 7.66
CA ARG A 62 -0.96 1.07 6.62
C ARG A 62 0.46 0.89 6.07
N SER A 63 1.46 0.77 6.94
CA SER A 63 2.85 0.52 6.54
C SER A 63 2.99 -0.83 5.82
N ALA A 64 2.25 -1.85 6.24
CA ALA A 64 2.21 -3.16 5.58
C ALA A 64 1.69 -3.07 4.14
N VAL A 65 0.62 -2.32 3.89
CA VAL A 65 0.12 -2.06 2.52
C VAL A 65 1.16 -1.35 1.65
N LEU A 66 1.85 -0.34 2.19
CA LEU A 66 2.90 0.39 1.46
C LEU A 66 4.07 -0.53 1.11
N LEU A 67 4.41 -1.48 1.99
CA LEU A 67 5.39 -2.51 1.70
C LEU A 67 4.96 -3.39 0.52
N PHE A 68 3.69 -3.79 0.44
CA PHE A 68 3.17 -4.52 -0.73
C PHE A 68 3.35 -3.71 -2.01
N PHE A 69 3.08 -2.41 -2.01
CA PHE A 69 3.27 -1.57 -3.20
C PHE A 69 4.74 -1.46 -3.63
N VAL A 70 5.67 -1.31 -2.68
CA VAL A 70 7.12 -1.33 -3.01
C VAL A 70 7.54 -2.69 -3.57
N LEU A 71 7.08 -3.80 -2.98
CA LEU A 71 7.32 -5.14 -3.52
C LEU A 71 6.70 -5.33 -4.92
N SER A 72 5.49 -4.83 -5.15
CA SER A 72 4.83 -4.91 -6.46
C SER A 72 5.64 -4.19 -7.53
N GLY A 73 6.17 -3.00 -7.25
CA GLY A 73 7.10 -2.31 -8.16
C GLY A 73 8.36 -3.11 -8.46
N TYR A 74 8.97 -3.73 -7.44
CA TYR A 74 10.17 -4.56 -7.60
C TYR A 74 9.90 -5.77 -8.50
N VAL A 75 8.82 -6.50 -8.25
CA VAL A 75 8.48 -7.72 -9.00
C VAL A 75 8.03 -7.37 -10.42
N LEU A 76 7.26 -6.30 -10.59
CA LEU A 76 6.75 -5.84 -11.88
C LEU A 76 7.88 -5.40 -12.82
N PHE A 77 8.95 -4.81 -12.28
CA PHE A 77 10.17 -4.52 -13.06
C PHE A 77 10.73 -5.80 -13.70
N PHE A 78 10.91 -6.87 -12.92
CA PHE A 78 11.43 -8.12 -13.48
C PHE A 78 10.44 -8.76 -14.43
N MET A 79 9.16 -8.85 -14.06
CA MET A 79 8.15 -9.47 -14.90
C MET A 79 8.08 -8.85 -16.30
N ILE A 80 8.19 -7.53 -16.42
CA ILE A 80 8.15 -6.85 -17.73
C ILE A 80 9.48 -6.96 -18.47
N ASN A 81 10.62 -6.83 -17.78
CA ASN A 81 11.94 -6.91 -18.45
C ASN A 81 12.39 -8.34 -18.78
N SER A 82 11.90 -9.36 -18.07
CA SER A 82 12.20 -10.77 -18.33
C SER A 82 11.23 -11.41 -19.33
N ALA A 83 10.13 -10.73 -19.65
CA ALA A 83 9.12 -11.29 -20.54
C ALA A 83 9.59 -11.22 -22.00
N SER A 84 9.81 -12.40 -22.59
CA SER A 84 9.55 -12.64 -24.03
C SER A 84 8.03 -12.60 -24.35
N MET A 85 7.20 -12.35 -23.35
CA MET A 85 5.74 -12.36 -23.40
C MET A 85 5.22 -10.97 -23.82
N ASN A 86 4.20 -10.96 -24.69
CA ASN A 86 3.45 -9.76 -25.02
C ASN A 86 2.86 -9.11 -23.74
N TYR A 87 3.15 -7.82 -23.53
CA TYR A 87 2.65 -7.05 -22.38
C TYR A 87 1.13 -7.17 -22.20
N VAL A 88 0.37 -7.24 -23.29
CA VAL A 88 -1.09 -7.42 -23.26
C VAL A 88 -1.47 -8.73 -22.58
N SER A 89 -0.81 -9.84 -22.92
CA SER A 89 -1.05 -11.14 -22.29
C SER A 89 -0.69 -11.15 -20.81
N PHE A 90 0.38 -10.43 -20.43
CA PHE A 90 0.73 -10.22 -19.03
C PHE A 90 -0.37 -9.46 -18.29
N LEU A 91 -0.82 -8.33 -18.84
CA LEU A 91 -1.84 -7.49 -18.23
C LEU A 91 -3.13 -8.29 -18.06
N MET A 92 -3.60 -9.00 -19.09
CA MET A 92 -4.81 -9.82 -19.00
C MET A 92 -4.75 -10.89 -17.90
N LYS A 93 -3.64 -11.63 -17.78
CA LYS A 93 -3.48 -12.64 -16.71
C LYS A 93 -3.53 -11.99 -15.32
N ARG A 94 -2.88 -10.84 -15.18
CA ARG A 94 -2.88 -10.07 -13.94
C ARG A 94 -4.28 -9.51 -13.65
N SER A 95 -4.98 -9.00 -14.66
CA SER A 95 -6.34 -8.50 -14.56
C SER A 95 -7.28 -9.57 -14.04
N LEU A 96 -7.29 -10.75 -14.65
CA LEU A 96 -8.17 -11.85 -14.21
C LEU A 96 -7.83 -12.31 -12.79
N ARG A 97 -6.53 -12.42 -12.46
CA ARG A 97 -6.06 -12.83 -11.13
C ARG A 97 -6.51 -11.86 -10.03
N LEU A 98 -6.56 -10.55 -10.30
CA LEU A 98 -6.96 -9.54 -9.31
C LEU A 98 -8.48 -9.31 -9.31
N TYR A 99 -9.11 -9.32 -10.49
CA TYR A 99 -10.51 -8.99 -10.67
C TYR A 99 -11.44 -10.06 -10.10
N ILE A 100 -11.09 -11.36 -10.22
CA ILE A 100 -11.92 -12.44 -9.68
C ILE A 100 -11.99 -12.37 -8.13
N PRO A 101 -10.86 -12.33 -7.37
CA PRO A 101 -10.92 -12.14 -5.93
C PRO A 101 -11.61 -10.84 -5.51
N TYR A 102 -11.40 -9.75 -6.27
CA TYR A 102 -12.08 -8.49 -6.03
C TYR A 102 -13.61 -8.61 -6.14
N LEU A 103 -14.13 -9.22 -7.22
CA LEU A 103 -15.57 -9.42 -7.39
C LEU A 103 -16.16 -10.30 -6.29
N LEU A 104 -15.43 -11.35 -5.88
CA LEU A 104 -15.85 -12.20 -4.76
C LEU A 104 -15.90 -11.41 -3.45
N ALA A 105 -14.90 -10.56 -3.18
CA ALA A 105 -14.87 -9.73 -1.97
C ALA A 105 -16.04 -8.74 -1.93
N VAL A 106 -16.32 -8.04 -3.04
CA VAL A 106 -17.48 -7.16 -3.17
C VAL A 106 -18.79 -7.95 -3.01
N PHE A 107 -18.90 -9.11 -3.67
CA PHE A 107 -20.07 -9.98 -3.55
C PHE A 107 -20.32 -10.39 -2.10
N PHE A 108 -19.30 -10.86 -1.38
CA PHE A 108 -19.43 -11.21 0.04
C PHE A 108 -19.72 -10.00 0.92
N GLY A 109 -19.19 -8.82 0.61
CA GLY A 109 -19.55 -7.58 1.29
C GLY A 109 -21.03 -7.23 1.13
N VAL A 110 -21.54 -7.27 -0.10
CA VAL A 110 -22.97 -7.02 -0.41
C VAL A 110 -23.87 -8.08 0.23
N ALA A 111 -23.53 -9.36 0.08
CA ALA A 111 -24.27 -10.46 0.68
C ALA A 111 -24.24 -10.38 2.21
N GLY A 112 -23.12 -9.96 2.79
CA GLY A 112 -22.97 -9.80 4.22
C GLY A 112 -23.87 -8.70 4.78
N GLU A 113 -23.90 -7.54 4.12
CA GLU A 113 -24.80 -6.45 4.47
C GLU A 113 -26.27 -6.86 4.36
N TYR A 114 -26.62 -7.58 3.29
CA TYR A 114 -28.01 -8.00 3.05
C TYR A 114 -28.48 -9.09 4.02
N LEU A 115 -27.63 -10.07 4.35
CA LEU A 115 -28.01 -11.25 5.11
C LEU A 115 -27.80 -11.11 6.62
N PHE A 116 -26.79 -10.34 7.07
CA PHE A 116 -26.41 -10.29 8.48
C PHE A 116 -26.77 -8.97 9.15
N TYR A 117 -26.32 -7.83 8.61
CA TYR A 117 -26.50 -6.55 9.28
C TYR A 117 -26.40 -5.35 8.32
N HIS A 118 -27.26 -4.35 8.53
CA HIS A 118 -27.22 -3.08 7.82
C HIS A 118 -27.40 -1.94 8.82
N GLY A 119 -26.57 -0.90 8.70
CA GLY A 119 -26.54 0.26 9.60
C GLY A 119 -25.23 0.41 10.36
N GLY A 120 -25.12 1.49 11.15
CA GLY A 120 -23.96 1.74 12.00
C GLY A 120 -24.02 0.95 13.30
N LEU A 121 -22.86 0.54 13.80
CA LEU A 121 -22.62 -0.10 15.09
C LEU A 121 -22.25 1.00 16.12
N PRO A 122 -23.22 1.50 16.90
CA PRO A 122 -22.98 2.57 17.86
C PRO A 122 -22.04 2.05 18.95
N GLY A 123 -21.08 2.88 19.34
CA GLY A 123 -20.15 2.51 20.39
C GLY A 123 -18.87 1.80 19.93
N LEU A 124 -18.75 1.44 18.66
CA LEU A 124 -17.46 1.02 18.07
C LEU A 124 -16.75 2.20 17.41
N ASN A 125 -15.54 1.98 16.89
CA ASN A 125 -14.78 3.01 16.20
C ASN A 125 -15.60 3.64 15.05
N PRO A 126 -15.70 4.98 14.94
CA PRO A 126 -16.46 5.65 13.88
C PRO A 126 -16.06 5.27 12.44
N TRP A 127 -14.81 4.85 12.23
CA TRP A 127 -14.34 4.32 10.96
C TRP A 127 -15.16 3.11 10.50
N LEU A 128 -15.58 2.23 11.42
CA LEU A 128 -16.39 1.06 11.11
C LEU A 128 -17.78 1.44 10.58
N ASN A 129 -18.31 2.57 11.02
CA ASN A 129 -19.63 3.06 10.62
C ASN A 129 -19.63 3.72 9.24
N GLN A 130 -18.49 3.73 8.54
CA GLN A 130 -18.42 4.10 7.13
C GLN A 130 -18.86 2.96 6.21
N PHE A 131 -18.90 1.72 6.70
CA PHE A 131 -19.28 0.50 5.97
C PHE A 131 -20.74 0.14 6.20
N TRP A 132 -21.42 -0.41 5.18
CA TRP A 132 -22.76 -1.00 5.31
C TRP A 132 -23.85 -0.04 5.84
N SER A 133 -23.61 1.27 5.78
CA SER A 133 -24.51 2.30 6.32
C SER A 133 -25.46 2.92 5.29
N ASP A 134 -25.11 2.87 4.00
CA ASP A 134 -25.94 3.41 2.91
C ASP A 134 -26.86 2.30 2.34
N PRO A 135 -28.02 2.61 1.74
CA PRO A 135 -28.86 1.57 1.14
C PRO A 135 -28.16 0.79 0.01
N ILE A 136 -28.49 -0.49 -0.16
CA ILE A 136 -28.04 -1.29 -1.31
C ILE A 136 -28.88 -0.89 -2.53
N THR A 137 -28.24 -0.42 -3.60
CA THR A 137 -28.90 -0.07 -4.86
C THR A 137 -28.18 -0.76 -6.02
N ILE A 138 -28.88 -0.98 -7.14
CA ILE A 138 -28.24 -1.49 -8.37
C ILE A 138 -27.08 -0.58 -8.76
N ARG A 139 -27.25 0.74 -8.66
CA ARG A 139 -26.21 1.73 -8.96
C ARG A 139 -24.97 1.56 -8.08
N SER A 140 -25.12 1.36 -6.77
CA SER A 140 -23.98 1.18 -5.86
C SER A 140 -23.21 -0.11 -6.13
N ILE A 141 -23.87 -1.17 -6.63
CA ILE A 141 -23.22 -2.40 -7.09
C ILE A 141 -22.51 -2.17 -8.43
N LEU A 142 -23.18 -1.50 -9.39
CA LEU A 142 -22.61 -1.24 -10.72
C LEU A 142 -21.34 -0.38 -10.66
N TYR A 143 -21.21 0.54 -9.70
CA TYR A 143 -19.96 1.30 -9.49
C TYR A 143 -18.74 0.41 -9.22
N HIS A 144 -18.95 -0.79 -8.68
CA HIS A 144 -17.87 -1.73 -8.39
C HIS A 144 -17.51 -2.60 -9.61
N LEU A 145 -18.30 -2.64 -10.69
CA LEU A 145 -17.96 -3.41 -11.89
C LEU A 145 -16.74 -2.83 -12.62
N PHE A 146 -16.63 -1.50 -12.66
CA PHE A 146 -15.49 -0.83 -13.27
C PHE A 146 -14.32 -0.77 -12.28
N PHE A 147 -13.64 -1.90 -12.11
CA PHE A 147 -12.53 -2.12 -11.17
C PHE A 147 -11.44 -1.03 -11.13
N VAL A 148 -11.22 -0.33 -12.24
CA VAL A 148 -10.20 0.72 -12.34
C VAL A 148 -10.76 2.13 -12.12
N ASP A 149 -12.08 2.29 -12.03
CA ASP A 149 -12.72 3.59 -11.86
C ASP A 149 -12.71 4.05 -10.40
N GLU A 150 -13.16 5.25 -10.16
CA GLU A 150 -13.28 5.86 -8.85
C GLU A 150 -14.64 5.58 -8.21
N PHE A 151 -14.64 5.00 -7.01
CA PHE A 151 -15.85 4.65 -6.26
C PHE A 151 -15.58 4.62 -4.76
N ASN A 152 -16.62 4.74 -3.93
CA ASN A 152 -16.44 4.68 -2.49
C ASN A 152 -16.08 3.25 -2.03
N ALA A 153 -14.78 2.97 -1.86
CA ALA A 153 -14.31 1.69 -1.33
C ALA A 153 -14.84 1.39 0.08
N ASN A 154 -15.28 2.40 0.82
CA ASN A 154 -15.83 2.18 2.16
C ASN A 154 -17.27 1.65 2.11
N ARG A 155 -17.84 1.35 0.94
CA ARG A 155 -19.24 0.92 0.86
C ARG A 155 -19.45 -0.51 1.33
N TYR A 156 -18.70 -1.46 0.78
CA TYR A 156 -18.91 -2.92 0.97
C TYR A 156 -17.68 -3.63 1.53
N ASP A 157 -16.49 -3.29 1.03
CA ASP A 157 -15.21 -3.81 1.52
C ASP A 157 -14.14 -2.73 1.32
N PHE A 158 -13.67 -2.16 2.43
CA PHE A 158 -12.62 -1.16 2.44
C PHE A 158 -11.39 -1.59 1.63
N THR A 159 -10.95 -2.84 1.82
CA THR A 159 -9.61 -3.30 1.43
C THR A 159 -9.39 -3.28 -0.08
N VAL A 160 -10.47 -3.25 -0.87
CA VAL A 160 -10.44 -3.24 -2.33
C VAL A 160 -9.71 -2.02 -2.91
N TRP A 161 -9.62 -0.91 -2.19
CA TRP A 161 -8.92 0.29 -2.67
C TRP A 161 -7.47 -0.03 -3.08
N THR A 162 -6.81 -0.96 -2.39
CA THR A 162 -5.43 -1.37 -2.68
C THR A 162 -5.30 -2.01 -4.06
N LEU A 163 -6.26 -2.86 -4.43
CA LEU A 163 -6.32 -3.57 -5.70
C LEU A 163 -6.55 -2.62 -6.87
N VAL A 164 -7.44 -1.62 -6.68
CA VAL A 164 -7.71 -0.57 -7.68
C VAL A 164 -6.42 0.20 -7.99
N GLN A 165 -5.71 0.67 -6.95
CA GLN A 165 -4.47 1.42 -7.12
C GLN A 165 -3.36 0.53 -7.73
N GLU A 166 -3.21 -0.71 -7.26
CA GLU A 166 -2.25 -1.65 -7.83
C GLU A 166 -2.50 -1.89 -9.33
N MET A 167 -3.77 -2.01 -9.74
CA MET A 167 -4.13 -2.20 -11.14
C MET A 167 -3.84 -0.96 -11.99
N ARG A 168 -4.29 0.22 -11.56
CA ARG A 168 -4.02 1.48 -12.28
C ARG A 168 -2.53 1.69 -12.50
N ILE A 169 -1.74 1.47 -11.45
CA ILE A 169 -0.29 1.61 -11.54
C ILE A 169 0.30 0.52 -12.45
N SER A 170 -0.21 -0.71 -12.39
CA SER A 170 0.23 -1.79 -13.29
C SER A 170 0.02 -1.46 -14.76
N ILE A 171 -1.11 -0.81 -15.10
CA ILE A 171 -1.42 -0.34 -16.46
C ILE A 171 -0.42 0.73 -16.92
N LEU A 172 -0.09 1.68 -16.03
CA LEU A 172 0.84 2.79 -16.31
C LEU A 172 2.32 2.35 -16.28
N PHE A 173 2.61 1.21 -15.67
CA PHE A 173 3.98 0.82 -15.34
C PHE A 173 4.94 0.66 -16.52
N PRO A 174 4.54 0.18 -17.72
CA PRO A 174 5.45 0.17 -18.87
C PRO A 174 5.92 1.56 -19.27
N ALA A 175 5.04 2.57 -19.21
CA ALA A 175 5.41 3.95 -19.50
C ALA A 175 6.38 4.48 -18.43
N ILE A 176 6.17 4.11 -17.16
CA ILE A 176 7.09 4.42 -16.06
C ILE A 176 8.46 3.77 -16.31
N LEU A 177 8.51 2.48 -16.66
CA LEU A 177 9.77 1.78 -16.95
C LEU A 177 10.49 2.35 -18.18
N TRP A 178 9.73 2.70 -19.23
CA TRP A 178 10.28 3.36 -20.40
C TRP A 178 10.92 4.70 -20.03
N PHE A 179 10.25 5.51 -19.21
CA PHE A 179 10.81 6.75 -18.69
C PHE A 179 12.08 6.53 -17.86
N MET A 180 12.15 5.44 -17.08
CA MET A 180 13.30 5.12 -16.23
C MET A 180 14.54 4.65 -17.01
N ARG A 181 14.37 4.05 -18.19
CA ARG A 181 15.40 3.26 -18.91
C ARG A 181 16.74 4.00 -19.09
N ASP A 182 16.69 5.27 -19.49
CA ASP A 182 17.89 6.05 -19.86
C ASP A 182 18.24 7.10 -18.80
N LYS A 183 17.70 6.97 -17.59
CA LYS A 183 17.89 7.93 -16.50
C LYS A 183 18.76 7.36 -15.39
N LYS A 184 19.47 8.25 -14.69
CA LYS A 184 20.11 7.87 -13.42
C LYS A 184 19.03 7.47 -12.43
N TRP A 185 19.29 6.46 -11.59
CA TRP A 185 18.32 5.89 -10.66
C TRP A 185 17.60 6.91 -9.76
N TRP A 186 18.26 8.02 -9.41
CA TRP A 186 17.69 9.04 -8.54
C TRP A 186 16.67 9.94 -9.25
N VAL A 187 16.77 10.10 -10.58
CA VAL A 187 15.88 10.97 -11.38
C VAL A 187 14.42 10.54 -11.28
N PRO A 188 14.04 9.28 -11.57
CA PRO A 188 12.65 8.85 -11.41
C PRO A 188 12.20 8.90 -9.94
N VAL A 189 13.08 8.54 -9.00
CA VAL A 189 12.75 8.62 -7.56
C VAL A 189 12.36 10.04 -7.17
N VAL A 190 13.17 11.05 -7.52
CA VAL A 190 12.89 12.45 -7.21
C VAL A 190 11.64 12.94 -7.92
N ILE A 191 11.49 12.67 -9.22
CA ILE A 191 10.33 13.16 -10.00
C ILE A 191 9.03 12.57 -9.47
N PHE A 192 8.95 11.25 -9.28
CA PHE A 192 7.73 10.62 -8.77
C PHE A 192 7.48 10.93 -7.29
N PHE A 193 8.51 11.20 -6.49
CA PHE A 193 8.34 11.77 -5.16
C PHE A 193 7.71 13.17 -5.24
N MET A 194 8.21 14.06 -6.11
CA MET A 194 7.64 15.40 -6.28
C MET A 194 6.21 15.36 -6.81
N LEU A 195 5.87 14.41 -7.70
CA LEU A 195 4.48 14.18 -8.13
C LEU A 195 3.59 13.70 -6.97
N SER A 196 4.12 12.85 -6.08
CA SER A 196 3.42 12.40 -4.87
C SER A 196 3.18 13.57 -3.91
N VAL A 197 4.17 14.45 -3.71
CA VAL A 197 4.03 15.68 -2.92
C VAL A 197 3.00 16.62 -3.55
N LEU A 198 3.09 16.87 -4.85
CA LEU A 198 2.17 17.75 -5.58
C LEU A 198 0.72 17.25 -5.48
N ALA A 199 0.50 15.94 -5.65
CA ALA A 199 -0.83 15.35 -5.52
C ALA A 199 -1.43 15.58 -4.12
N MET A 200 -0.62 15.46 -3.06
CA MET A 200 -1.09 15.73 -1.69
C MET A 200 -1.28 17.22 -1.43
N ALA A 201 -0.42 18.09 -1.95
CA ALA A 201 -0.58 19.54 -1.84
C ALA A 201 -1.90 19.99 -2.48
N ILE A 202 -2.19 19.53 -3.70
CA ILE A 202 -3.47 19.78 -4.39
C ILE A 202 -4.65 19.32 -3.53
N ARG A 203 -4.57 18.11 -2.95
CA ARG A 203 -5.63 17.58 -2.09
C ARG A 203 -5.83 18.38 -0.81
N ILE A 204 -4.75 18.84 -0.18
CA ILE A 204 -4.81 19.66 1.04
C ILE A 204 -5.47 21.01 0.75
N VAL A 205 -5.07 21.68 -0.34
CA VAL A 205 -5.71 22.93 -0.79
C VAL A 205 -7.19 22.71 -1.12
N ALA A 206 -7.53 21.59 -1.76
CA ALA A 206 -8.91 21.27 -2.07
C ALA A 206 -9.78 21.01 -0.83
N LEU A 207 -9.19 20.50 0.27
CA LEU A 207 -9.85 20.38 1.56
C LEU A 207 -10.08 21.73 2.25
N SER A 208 -9.23 22.74 1.97
CA SER A 208 -9.39 24.08 2.55
C SER A 208 -10.34 25.00 1.77
N ASP A 209 -10.41 24.86 0.44
CA ASP A 209 -11.11 25.81 -0.45
C ASP A 209 -12.56 25.45 -0.81
N GLY A 210 -13.13 24.41 -0.21
CA GLY A 210 -14.59 24.15 -0.13
C GLY A 210 -15.38 23.84 -1.42
N HIS A 211 -15.08 24.43 -2.57
CA HIS A 211 -16.06 24.49 -3.67
C HIS A 211 -15.56 24.15 -5.08
N ILE A 212 -14.27 24.30 -5.42
CA ILE A 212 -13.82 24.15 -6.83
C ILE A 212 -13.05 22.85 -7.09
N LEU A 213 -12.13 22.45 -6.22
CA LEU A 213 -11.32 21.23 -6.40
C LEU A 213 -11.85 20.00 -5.63
N SER A 214 -12.82 20.17 -4.73
CA SER A 214 -13.29 19.13 -3.83
C SER A 214 -13.86 17.91 -4.57
N TRP A 215 -14.63 18.13 -5.64
CA TRP A 215 -15.19 17.03 -6.45
C TRP A 215 -14.16 16.28 -7.30
N ILE A 216 -12.97 16.85 -7.56
CA ILE A 216 -11.87 16.18 -8.29
C ILE A 216 -10.97 15.38 -7.34
N THR A 217 -10.92 15.79 -6.08
CA THR A 217 -9.87 15.35 -5.13
C THR A 217 -10.41 14.54 -3.96
N LEU A 218 -11.72 14.58 -3.69
CA LEU A 218 -12.35 14.00 -2.49
C LEU A 218 -13.40 12.93 -2.79
N SER A 219 -13.77 12.71 -4.05
CA SER A 219 -14.63 11.59 -4.42
C SER A 219 -13.88 10.26 -4.28
N GLY A 220 -14.62 9.15 -4.09
CA GLY A 220 -14.04 7.80 -4.16
C GLY A 220 -13.21 7.29 -2.97
N SER A 221 -13.18 7.94 -1.80
CA SER A 221 -12.33 7.48 -0.67
C SER A 221 -10.86 7.29 -1.13
N LEU A 222 -10.20 6.18 -0.79
CA LEU A 222 -8.84 5.86 -1.23
C LEU A 222 -8.73 5.38 -2.69
N THR A 223 -9.84 5.24 -3.42
CA THR A 223 -9.83 4.99 -4.87
C THR A 223 -9.76 6.29 -5.68
N ALA A 224 -9.77 7.46 -5.05
CA ALA A 224 -9.65 8.74 -5.74
C ALA A 224 -8.45 8.75 -6.70
N TYR A 225 -8.62 9.29 -7.91
CA TYR A 225 -7.53 9.32 -8.89
C TYR A 225 -6.29 10.05 -8.38
N ILE A 226 -6.45 11.06 -7.52
CA ILE A 226 -5.35 11.83 -6.91
C ILE A 226 -4.37 10.95 -6.11
N PHE A 227 -4.82 9.78 -5.63
CA PHE A 227 -3.95 8.84 -4.93
C PHE A 227 -3.11 7.96 -5.87
N THR A 228 -3.46 7.87 -7.15
CA THR A 228 -2.66 7.11 -8.13
C THR A 228 -1.24 7.68 -8.27
N PRO A 229 -1.03 8.98 -8.63
CA PRO A 229 0.32 9.55 -8.68
C PRO A 229 1.02 9.54 -7.33
N TYR A 230 0.25 9.61 -6.23
CA TYR A 230 0.78 9.48 -4.88
C TYR A 230 1.45 8.11 -4.65
N TYR A 231 0.76 7.01 -4.94
CA TYR A 231 1.28 5.66 -4.71
C TYR A 231 2.25 5.18 -5.80
N ILE A 232 2.25 5.77 -7.00
CA ILE A 232 3.26 5.45 -8.04
C ILE A 232 4.69 5.56 -7.47
N PHE A 233 4.95 6.52 -6.58
CA PHE A 233 6.25 6.68 -5.93
C PHE A 233 6.75 5.38 -5.27
N SER A 234 5.88 4.66 -4.55
CA SER A 234 6.26 3.40 -3.88
C SER A 234 6.65 2.30 -4.89
N PHE A 235 5.92 2.22 -6.00
CA PHE A 235 6.23 1.30 -7.11
C PHE A 235 7.55 1.68 -7.81
N VAL A 236 7.80 2.97 -8.01
CA VAL A 236 9.04 3.47 -8.61
C VAL A 236 10.25 3.18 -7.71
N LEU A 237 10.10 3.34 -6.39
CA LEU A 237 11.13 2.92 -5.44
C LEU A 237 11.42 1.42 -5.57
N GLY A 238 10.38 0.58 -5.58
CA GLY A 238 10.52 -0.87 -5.82
C GLY A 238 11.26 -1.20 -7.11
N ALA A 239 10.86 -0.59 -8.23
CA ALA A 239 11.51 -0.74 -9.52
C ALA A 239 12.98 -0.28 -9.49
N THR A 240 13.27 0.80 -8.76
CA THR A 240 14.61 1.35 -8.60
C THR A 240 15.51 0.38 -7.82
N LEU A 241 15.01 -0.20 -6.73
CA LEU A 241 15.71 -1.27 -6.00
C LEU A 241 16.00 -2.47 -6.92
N ALA A 242 15.07 -2.82 -7.81
CA ALA A 242 15.26 -3.88 -8.78
C ALA A 242 16.35 -3.55 -9.81
N THR A 243 16.36 -2.34 -10.39
CA THR A 243 17.42 -1.91 -11.32
C THR A 243 18.80 -1.88 -10.67
N GLN A 244 18.88 -1.44 -9.40
CA GLN A 244 20.12 -1.29 -8.65
C GLN A 244 20.48 -2.54 -7.84
N ARG A 245 19.77 -3.68 -8.04
CA ARG A 245 19.89 -4.87 -7.17
C ARG A 245 21.34 -5.31 -6.95
N ALA A 246 22.14 -5.36 -8.02
CA ALA A 246 23.50 -5.90 -7.97
C ALA A 246 24.45 -4.98 -7.20
N SER A 247 24.36 -3.68 -7.46
CA SER A 247 25.11 -2.64 -6.75
C SER A 247 24.76 -2.60 -5.27
N LEU A 248 23.46 -2.64 -4.95
CA LEU A 248 22.97 -2.62 -3.57
C LEU A 248 23.36 -3.89 -2.80
N GLN A 249 23.28 -5.06 -3.42
CA GLN A 249 23.75 -6.31 -2.82
C GLN A 249 25.25 -6.29 -2.57
N LYS A 250 26.05 -5.81 -3.53
CA LYS A 250 27.50 -5.67 -3.36
C LYS A 250 27.85 -4.73 -2.21
N TRP A 251 27.15 -3.61 -2.10
CA TRP A 251 27.30 -2.66 -0.99
C TRP A 251 26.90 -3.30 0.36
N TYR A 252 25.71 -3.89 0.45
CA TYR A 252 25.21 -4.50 1.68
C TYR A 252 26.08 -5.66 2.18
N ASN A 253 26.64 -6.44 1.24
CA ASN A 253 27.55 -7.54 1.56
C ASN A 253 28.90 -7.07 2.12
N ARG A 254 29.35 -5.86 1.77
CA ARG A 254 30.57 -5.24 2.33
C ARG A 254 30.38 -4.75 3.76
N LEU A 255 29.15 -4.52 4.19
CA LEU A 255 28.88 -4.08 5.56
C LEU A 255 29.20 -5.22 6.54
N GLY A 256 29.91 -4.87 7.62
CA GLY A 256 30.03 -5.70 8.81
C GLY A 256 28.69 -5.87 9.52
N ILE A 257 28.66 -6.66 10.60
CA ILE A 257 27.43 -6.91 11.37
C ILE A 257 26.79 -5.62 11.89
N GLN A 258 27.60 -4.69 12.40
CA GLN A 258 27.12 -3.39 12.89
C GLN A 258 26.46 -2.57 11.79
N GLY A 259 27.10 -2.45 10.62
CA GLY A 259 26.52 -1.72 9.49
C GLY A 259 25.19 -2.30 9.02
N ARG A 260 25.05 -3.64 9.03
CA ARG A 260 23.79 -4.30 8.68
C ARG A 260 22.70 -4.07 9.71
N ILE A 261 23.04 -4.12 11.00
CA ILE A 261 22.14 -3.77 12.10
C ILE A 261 21.68 -2.32 11.94
N THR A 262 22.59 -1.38 11.68
CA THR A 262 22.26 0.03 11.47
C THR A 262 21.27 0.21 10.32
N VAL A 263 21.52 -0.41 9.16
CA VAL A 263 20.61 -0.32 8.00
C VAL A 263 19.23 -0.89 8.34
N PHE A 264 19.19 -2.05 9.02
CA PHE A 264 17.93 -2.66 9.45
C PHE A 264 17.19 -1.76 10.45
N SER A 265 17.88 -1.24 11.46
CA SER A 265 17.28 -0.36 12.48
C SER A 265 16.74 0.93 11.88
N ILE A 266 17.46 1.55 10.92
CA ILE A 266 16.96 2.73 10.19
C ILE A 266 15.72 2.36 9.38
N GLY A 267 15.77 1.25 8.64
CA GLY A 267 14.63 0.77 7.86
C GLY A 267 13.40 0.50 8.73
N PHE A 268 13.58 -0.19 9.85
CA PHE A 268 12.53 -0.49 10.82
C PHE A 268 11.97 0.78 11.45
N PHE A 269 12.83 1.71 11.87
CA PHE A 269 12.40 2.96 12.48
C PHE A 269 11.58 3.80 11.50
N LEU A 270 12.05 3.99 10.26
CA LEU A 270 11.29 4.71 9.23
C LEU A 270 9.99 4.00 8.88
N TYR A 271 10.02 2.67 8.80
CA TYR A 271 8.88 1.84 8.45
C TYR A 271 7.73 1.93 9.47
N TYR A 272 8.08 1.82 10.75
CA TYR A 272 7.11 1.71 11.83
C TYR A 272 6.91 3.04 12.56
N TYR A 273 7.98 3.64 13.07
CA TYR A 273 7.90 4.87 13.87
C TYR A 273 7.81 6.15 13.04
N GLY A 274 8.26 6.13 11.78
CA GLY A 274 8.20 7.30 10.89
C GLY A 274 6.80 7.93 10.78
N PRO A 275 5.73 7.16 10.52
CA PRO A 275 4.36 7.67 10.55
C PRO A 275 3.91 8.29 11.88
N HIS A 276 4.41 7.80 13.02
CA HIS A 276 4.13 8.37 14.34
C HIS A 276 4.89 9.69 14.54
N PHE A 277 6.16 9.74 14.13
CA PHE A 277 6.97 10.95 14.18
C PHE A 277 6.34 12.09 13.36
N VAL A 278 5.90 11.80 12.12
CA VAL A 278 5.20 12.79 11.28
C VAL A 278 3.92 13.30 11.94
N SER A 279 3.19 12.43 12.63
CA SER A 279 2.00 12.83 13.39
C SER A 279 2.35 13.73 14.59
N ALA A 280 3.46 13.45 15.27
CA ALA A 280 3.90 14.20 16.44
C ALA A 280 4.34 15.64 16.11
N VAL A 281 4.82 15.88 14.88
CA VAL A 281 5.17 17.22 14.39
C VAL A 281 3.99 18.01 13.80
N GLY A 282 2.75 17.54 14.02
CA GLY A 282 1.52 18.26 13.65
C GLY A 282 0.97 17.97 12.25
N ILE A 283 1.54 17.01 11.52
CA ILE A 283 1.04 16.61 10.20
C ILE A 283 0.08 15.42 10.36
N HIS A 284 -1.21 15.72 10.45
CA HIS A 284 -2.25 14.73 10.71
C HIS A 284 -2.88 14.12 9.44
N HIS A 285 -2.52 14.60 8.25
CA HIS A 285 -3.00 14.02 7.00
C HIS A 285 -2.46 12.60 6.83
N LEU A 286 -3.37 11.62 6.92
CA LEU A 286 -3.08 10.18 6.94
C LEU A 286 -2.10 9.74 5.85
N VAL A 287 -2.18 10.38 4.67
CA VAL A 287 -1.42 10.00 3.47
C VAL A 287 -0.03 10.65 3.44
N VAL A 288 0.21 11.77 4.13
CA VAL A 288 1.57 12.36 4.22
C VAL A 288 2.46 11.56 5.17
N ARG A 289 1.85 10.91 6.17
CA ARG A 289 2.53 10.05 7.16
C ARG A 289 3.16 8.79 6.56
N ASP A 290 2.77 8.42 5.35
CA ASP A 290 3.19 7.21 4.66
C ASP A 290 4.61 7.30 4.07
N TRP A 291 5.13 8.50 3.73
CA TRP A 291 6.43 8.60 3.03
C TRP A 291 7.60 7.97 3.81
N PRO A 292 7.77 8.19 5.13
CA PRO A 292 8.76 7.47 5.92
C PRO A 292 8.56 5.95 5.84
N ALA A 293 7.30 5.48 5.88
CA ALA A 293 7.00 4.06 5.82
C ALA A 293 7.37 3.44 4.47
N ILE A 294 7.12 4.15 3.36
CA ILE A 294 7.54 3.73 2.01
C ILE A 294 9.07 3.60 1.93
N ILE A 295 9.80 4.58 2.46
CA ILE A 295 11.28 4.55 2.47
C ILE A 295 11.78 3.42 3.37
N GLY A 296 11.21 3.26 4.56
CA GLY A 296 11.52 2.18 5.48
C GLY A 296 11.29 0.80 4.85
N ALA A 297 10.15 0.60 4.17
CA ALA A 297 9.85 -0.62 3.44
C ALA A 297 10.90 -0.91 2.36
N ALA A 298 11.30 0.11 1.58
CA ALA A 298 12.35 -0.02 0.56
C ALA A 298 13.70 -0.45 1.17
N ILE A 299 14.07 0.07 2.33
CA ILE A 299 15.28 -0.32 3.05
C ILE A 299 15.18 -1.76 3.59
N LEU A 300 14.04 -2.15 4.17
CA LEU A 300 13.84 -3.48 4.73
C LEU A 300 13.88 -4.57 3.65
N ILE A 301 13.42 -4.28 2.43
CA ILE A 301 13.51 -5.18 1.27
C ILE A 301 14.98 -5.48 0.88
N LEU A 302 15.94 -4.62 1.24
CA LEU A 302 17.38 -4.83 0.98
C LEU A 302 18.08 -5.72 2.01
N ALA A 303 17.49 -5.90 3.20
CA ALA A 303 18.09 -6.66 4.29
C ALA A 303 18.28 -8.19 4.06
N PRO A 304 17.62 -8.89 3.12
CA PRO A 304 17.82 -10.33 2.94
C PRO A 304 19.23 -10.70 2.45
N ARG A 305 19.99 -11.30 3.37
CA ARG A 305 21.43 -11.64 3.27
C ARG A 305 21.81 -12.62 2.14
N ARG A 306 20.85 -13.34 1.55
CA ARG A 306 21.11 -14.35 0.53
C ARG A 306 19.93 -14.45 -0.44
N PHE A 307 19.98 -13.64 -1.50
CA PHE A 307 19.48 -14.11 -2.78
C PHE A 307 20.46 -15.20 -3.26
N LYS A 308 20.40 -16.40 -2.66
CA LYS A 308 21.03 -17.57 -3.25
C LYS A 308 20.19 -17.95 -4.46
N TRP A 309 20.42 -17.26 -5.57
CA TRP A 309 20.18 -17.86 -6.88
C TRP A 309 21.25 -18.94 -6.98
N VAL A 310 20.93 -20.17 -6.58
CA VAL A 310 21.77 -21.33 -6.93
C VAL A 310 21.98 -21.23 -8.45
N ALA A 311 23.19 -21.43 -8.96
CA ALA A 311 23.40 -21.42 -10.40
C ALA A 311 22.50 -22.46 -11.11
#